data_AF-A0A921AFJ3-F1
#
_entry.id   AF-A0A921AFJ3-F1
#
_cell.length_a   1.000
_cell.length_b   1.000
_cell.length_c   1.000
_cell.angle_alpha   90.00
_cell.angle_beta   90.00
_cell.angle_gamma   90.00
#
_symmetry.space_group_name_H-M   'P 1'
#
loop_
_entity.id
_entity.type
_entity.pdbx_description
1 polymer ?
#
loop_
_entity_poly.entity_id
_entity_poly.type
_entity_poly.pdbx_seq_one_letter_code
_entity_poly.pdbx_strand_id
1 'polypeptide(L)'
;MWNYQTEIYNWLQDKNLGGKNNTGIIVITGPTASGKTGISIEIAQFLKEKGILAEIINADSRQIYTDLPITVAVPTQQEREGFSHHLFEYISPDKTYNVAEWRDDVIAKITEIQVRKSVVIICGGTGLWIDALTKNFTLGVEPNEEFRKIYTQKTEEELYAELLKKDKNQAEKLGKNKKYLIRALEICEKLGNKTDYAVESKSPYNFFMMGVTWEREKLYERINQRNEIMFEAGFLEEADAFAKKFLKNTLNIKTGYKSQPNLTDINNNDCGFIAHGIPEYIQFRNGELSLEELKDTMKQHTRNYAKRQLTWWRKDKRVRFLNRETGEEIDLNKKSEKTEQGRGKKNTKFLY
;
A
#
# COMPACT_ATOMS: atom_id res chain seq x y z
N MET A 1 -24.76 -0.69 -14.73
CA MET A 1 -24.03 -0.64 -13.43
C MET A 1 -23.74 -2.06 -12.97
N TRP A 2 -22.52 -2.31 -12.49
CA TRP A 2 -22.09 -3.56 -11.89
C TRP A 2 -22.77 -3.74 -10.53
N ASN A 3 -23.62 -4.77 -10.42
CA ASN A 3 -24.30 -5.13 -9.17
C ASN A 3 -23.38 -6.00 -8.28
N TYR A 4 -22.28 -5.42 -7.84
CA TYR A 4 -21.22 -6.14 -7.11
C TYR A 4 -21.72 -6.68 -5.75
N GLN A 5 -22.63 -5.99 -5.06
CA GLN A 5 -23.19 -6.45 -3.77
C GLN A 5 -23.95 -7.77 -3.92
N THR A 6 -24.84 -7.86 -4.91
CA THR A 6 -25.61 -9.09 -5.18
C THR A 6 -24.69 -10.21 -5.64
N GLU A 7 -23.69 -9.90 -6.47
CA GLU A 7 -22.72 -10.88 -6.93
C GLU A 7 -21.87 -11.44 -5.79
N ILE A 8 -21.37 -10.58 -4.90
CA ILE A 8 -20.67 -10.98 -3.67
C ILE A 8 -21.55 -11.89 -2.83
N TYR A 9 -22.81 -11.52 -2.61
CA TYR A 9 -23.73 -12.33 -1.81
C TYR A 9 -23.92 -13.73 -2.40
N ASN A 10 -24.20 -13.83 -3.70
CA ASN A 10 -24.36 -15.12 -4.39
C ASN A 10 -23.08 -15.95 -4.32
N TRP A 11 -21.92 -15.33 -4.60
CA TRP A 11 -20.62 -16.01 -4.50
C TRP A 11 -20.36 -16.54 -3.09
N LEU A 12 -20.70 -15.77 -2.06
CA LEU A 12 -20.54 -16.19 -0.70
C LEU A 12 -21.46 -17.39 -0.36
N GLN A 13 -22.71 -17.41 -0.84
CA GLN A 13 -23.61 -18.57 -0.65
C GLN A 13 -22.99 -19.86 -1.22
N ASP A 14 -22.39 -19.79 -2.41
CA ASP A 14 -21.70 -20.93 -3.04
C ASP A 14 -20.48 -21.43 -2.25
N LYS A 15 -19.87 -20.57 -1.42
CA LYS A 15 -18.72 -20.89 -0.56
C LYS A 15 -19.10 -21.31 0.86
N ASN A 16 -20.39 -21.61 1.09
CA ASN A 16 -20.91 -22.15 2.34
C ASN A 16 -20.74 -21.21 3.54
N LEU A 17 -21.18 -19.95 3.37
CA LEU A 17 -21.28 -18.95 4.43
C LEU A 17 -21.86 -19.51 5.74
N GLY A 18 -21.21 -19.24 6.87
CA GLY A 18 -21.69 -19.64 8.20
C GLY A 18 -21.57 -21.14 8.53
N GLY A 19 -21.07 -21.96 7.60
CA GLY A 19 -20.71 -23.35 7.83
C GLY A 19 -19.37 -23.52 8.55
N LYS A 20 -19.07 -24.73 9.04
CA LYS A 20 -17.82 -25.07 9.75
C LYS A 20 -16.52 -24.83 8.92
N ASN A 21 -16.64 -24.60 7.60
CA ASN A 21 -15.54 -24.41 6.65
C ASN A 21 -15.70 -23.12 5.81
N ASN A 22 -16.17 -22.00 6.39
CA ASN A 22 -16.25 -20.74 5.65
C ASN A 22 -14.85 -20.29 5.20
N THR A 23 -14.56 -20.42 3.90
CA THR A 23 -13.28 -20.04 3.30
C THR A 23 -13.38 -18.78 2.44
N GLY A 24 -14.56 -18.16 2.36
CA GLY A 24 -14.81 -16.99 1.53
C GLY A 24 -14.28 -15.72 2.17
N ILE A 25 -13.36 -15.04 1.47
CA ILE A 25 -12.80 -13.75 1.85
C ILE A 25 -13.05 -12.74 0.73
N ILE A 26 -13.59 -11.59 1.07
CA ILE A 26 -13.74 -10.47 0.14
C ILE A 26 -12.48 -9.62 0.20
N VAL A 27 -11.94 -9.24 -0.95
CA VAL A 27 -10.79 -8.32 -1.06
C VAL A 27 -11.21 -7.09 -1.83
N ILE A 28 -11.04 -5.92 -1.20
CA ILE A 28 -11.33 -4.62 -1.78
C ILE A 28 -10.01 -3.85 -1.89
N THR A 29 -9.60 -3.60 -3.13
CA THR A 29 -8.34 -2.93 -3.45
C THR A 29 -8.52 -1.74 -4.37
N GLY A 30 -7.42 -1.06 -4.71
CA GLY A 30 -7.42 0.12 -5.56
C GLY A 30 -6.51 1.23 -5.04
N PRO A 31 -6.28 2.28 -5.84
CA PRO A 31 -5.37 3.36 -5.48
C PRO A 31 -5.86 4.13 -4.25
N THR A 32 -4.96 4.86 -3.60
CA THR A 32 -5.34 5.84 -2.57
C THR A 32 -6.38 6.85 -3.12
N ALA A 33 -7.23 7.37 -2.23
CA ALA A 33 -8.37 8.24 -2.53
C ALA A 33 -9.49 7.64 -3.44
N SER A 34 -9.45 6.35 -3.77
CA SER A 34 -10.47 5.74 -4.63
C SER A 34 -11.82 5.43 -3.95
N GLY A 35 -11.89 5.50 -2.61
CA GLY A 35 -13.11 5.20 -1.86
C GLY A 35 -13.26 3.77 -1.37
N LYS A 36 -12.14 3.02 -1.25
CA LYS A 36 -12.13 1.63 -0.74
C LYS A 36 -12.86 1.46 0.59
N THR A 37 -12.60 2.34 1.56
CA THR A 37 -13.24 2.31 2.88
C THR A 37 -14.76 2.38 2.76
N GLY A 38 -15.28 3.34 1.98
CA GLY A 38 -16.72 3.47 1.73
C GLY A 38 -17.32 2.20 1.10
N ILE A 39 -16.66 1.61 0.10
CA ILE A 39 -17.11 0.35 -0.50
C ILE A 39 -17.10 -0.81 0.50
N SER A 40 -16.09 -0.90 1.38
CA SER A 40 -16.05 -1.96 2.40
C SER A 40 -17.21 -1.85 3.39
N ILE A 41 -17.65 -0.64 3.70
CA ILE A 41 -18.79 -0.38 4.58
C ILE A 41 -20.11 -0.64 3.85
N GLU A 42 -20.25 -0.19 2.60
CA GLU A 42 -21.42 -0.48 1.76
C GLU A 42 -21.67 -1.99 1.62
N ILE A 43 -20.60 -2.78 1.50
CA ILE A 43 -20.69 -4.24 1.46
C ILE A 43 -21.06 -4.79 2.84
N ALA A 44 -20.41 -4.32 3.91
CA ALA A 44 -20.69 -4.79 5.26
C ALA A 44 -22.13 -4.49 5.69
N GLN A 45 -22.65 -3.31 5.35
CA GLN A 45 -24.03 -2.88 5.58
C GLN A 45 -25.01 -3.73 4.77
N PHE A 46 -24.75 -3.95 3.49
CA PHE A 46 -25.58 -4.84 2.67
C PHE A 46 -25.64 -6.28 3.22
N LEU A 47 -24.50 -6.83 3.66
CA LEU A 47 -24.46 -8.15 4.29
C LEU A 47 -25.23 -8.18 5.62
N LYS A 48 -25.11 -7.12 6.42
CA LYS A 48 -25.84 -6.98 7.69
C LYS A 48 -27.36 -6.99 7.47
N GLU A 49 -27.85 -6.34 6.42
CA GLU A 49 -29.27 -6.38 6.03
C GLU A 49 -29.75 -7.78 5.62
N LYS A 50 -28.83 -8.65 5.19
CA LYS A 50 -29.08 -10.08 4.94
C LYS A 50 -28.87 -10.97 6.17
N GLY A 51 -28.66 -10.38 7.35
CA GLY A 51 -28.39 -11.11 8.59
C GLY A 51 -26.98 -11.69 8.69
N ILE A 52 -26.04 -11.23 7.86
CA ILE A 52 -24.65 -11.69 7.82
C ILE A 52 -23.76 -10.60 8.42
N LEU A 53 -23.05 -10.92 9.49
CA LEU A 53 -22.06 -10.00 10.07
C LEU A 53 -20.78 -10.01 9.23
N ALA A 54 -20.14 -8.85 9.11
CA ALA A 54 -18.88 -8.69 8.40
C ALA A 54 -17.91 -7.83 9.22
N GLU A 55 -16.63 -8.18 9.14
CA GLU A 55 -15.54 -7.47 9.81
C GLU A 55 -14.43 -7.14 8.81
N ILE A 56 -13.83 -5.96 8.96
CA ILE A 56 -12.88 -5.40 7.99
C ILE A 56 -11.47 -5.51 8.55
N ILE A 57 -10.53 -6.04 7.77
CA ILE A 57 -9.11 -6.12 8.11
C ILE A 57 -8.32 -5.22 7.17
N ASN A 58 -7.47 -4.37 7.74
CA ASN A 58 -6.60 -3.46 7.00
C ASN A 58 -5.52 -4.19 6.19
N ALA A 59 -5.33 -3.76 4.93
CA ALA A 59 -4.23 -4.15 4.05
C ALA A 59 -3.45 -2.93 3.51
N ASP A 60 -3.27 -1.91 4.35
CA ASP A 60 -2.45 -0.73 4.09
C ASP A 60 -1.23 -0.69 5.03
N SER A 61 -0.05 -0.77 4.43
CA SER A 61 1.25 -0.79 5.14
C SER A 61 1.60 0.48 5.91
N ARG A 62 0.81 1.56 5.78
CA ARG A 62 0.99 2.79 6.56
C ARG A 62 -0.02 2.94 7.68
N GLN A 63 -1.25 2.45 7.48
CA GLN A 63 -2.34 2.56 8.46
C GLN A 63 -2.19 1.65 9.68
N ILE A 64 -1.19 0.77 9.67
CA ILE A 64 -0.83 -0.06 10.84
C ILE A 64 -0.12 0.74 11.94
N TYR A 65 0.49 1.88 11.61
CA TYR A 65 1.32 2.63 12.54
C TYR A 65 0.50 3.54 13.43
N THR A 66 0.84 3.60 14.72
CA THR A 66 0.28 4.58 15.65
C THR A 66 0.83 5.98 15.38
N ASP A 67 0.23 6.99 16.01
CA ASP A 67 0.72 8.38 16.02
C ASP A 67 0.71 9.10 14.66
N LEU A 68 0.11 8.50 13.62
CA LEU A 68 -0.04 9.10 12.28
C LEU A 68 -1.47 8.98 11.67
N PRO A 69 -2.57 9.00 12.45
CA PRO A 69 -3.91 8.75 11.92
C PRO A 69 -4.31 9.64 10.75
N ILE A 70 -3.96 10.93 10.75
CA ILE A 70 -4.28 11.90 9.71
C ILE A 70 -3.42 11.64 8.47
N THR A 71 -2.10 11.59 8.64
CA THR A 71 -1.11 11.43 7.55
C THR A 71 -1.40 10.20 6.69
N VAL A 72 -1.77 9.09 7.33
CA VAL A 72 -2.04 7.81 6.63
C VAL A 72 -3.53 7.60 6.34
N ALA A 73 -4.38 8.57 6.71
CA ALA A 73 -5.84 8.55 6.56
C ALA A 73 -6.48 7.30 7.14
N VAL A 74 -6.21 7.01 8.41
CA VAL A 74 -6.94 5.99 9.17
C VAL A 74 -8.43 6.37 9.19
N PRO A 75 -9.35 5.44 8.90
CA PRO A 75 -10.78 5.72 9.01
C PRO A 75 -11.15 6.14 10.43
N THR A 76 -11.80 7.30 10.55
CA THR A 76 -12.35 7.82 11.81
C THR A 76 -13.48 6.93 12.33
N GLN A 77 -13.87 7.06 13.60
CA GLN A 77 -14.99 6.29 14.14
C GLN A 77 -16.30 6.55 13.39
N GLN A 78 -16.52 7.78 12.92
CA GLN A 78 -17.69 8.13 12.11
C GLN A 78 -17.64 7.42 10.76
N GLU A 79 -16.51 7.46 10.08
CA GLU A 79 -16.33 6.75 8.80
C GLU A 79 -16.45 5.25 8.96
N ARG A 80 -16.16 4.65 10.12
CA ARG A 80 -16.31 3.20 10.32
C ARG A 80 -17.76 2.75 10.44
N GLU A 81 -18.71 3.67 10.67
CA GLU A 81 -20.16 3.41 10.79
C GLU A 81 -20.52 2.26 11.77
N GLY A 82 -19.70 2.09 12.82
CA GLY A 82 -19.88 1.03 13.83
C GLY A 82 -19.42 -0.37 13.38
N PHE A 83 -18.86 -0.54 12.19
CA PHE A 83 -18.27 -1.82 11.75
C PHE A 83 -16.87 -2.03 12.35
N SER A 84 -16.59 -3.28 12.74
CA SER A 84 -15.29 -3.64 13.32
C SER A 84 -14.19 -3.56 12.26
N HIS A 85 -13.13 -2.83 12.60
CA HIS A 85 -11.94 -2.63 11.79
C HIS A 85 -10.72 -3.11 12.55
N HIS A 86 -9.93 -3.99 11.94
CA HIS A 86 -8.77 -4.64 12.55
C HIS A 86 -7.47 -4.24 11.87
N LEU A 87 -6.37 -4.37 12.60
CA LEU A 87 -5.01 -4.08 12.13
C LEU A 87 -4.80 -2.62 11.67
N PHE A 88 -5.44 -1.69 12.38
CA PHE A 88 -5.16 -0.26 12.33
C PHE A 88 -4.41 0.16 13.59
N GLU A 89 -3.43 1.06 13.47
CA GLU A 89 -2.78 1.73 14.61
C GLU A 89 -2.36 0.79 15.76
N TYR A 90 -1.67 -0.32 15.45
CA TYR A 90 -1.27 -1.33 16.43
C TYR A 90 0.24 -1.59 16.46
N ILE A 91 0.99 -0.99 15.53
CA ILE A 91 2.44 -1.07 15.45
C ILE A 91 3.03 0.30 15.76
N SER A 92 4.05 0.33 16.61
CA SER A 92 4.78 1.58 16.89
C SER A 92 5.64 1.97 15.68
N PRO A 93 5.70 3.25 15.29
CA PRO A 93 6.49 3.75 14.15
C PRO A 93 7.99 3.41 14.14
N ASP A 94 8.57 3.17 15.32
CA ASP A 94 9.97 2.78 15.55
C ASP A 94 10.21 1.26 15.47
N LYS A 95 9.16 0.47 15.22
CA LYS A 95 9.27 -0.98 15.00
C LYS A 95 9.30 -1.29 13.52
N THR A 96 10.23 -2.16 13.15
CA THR A 96 10.21 -2.81 11.84
C THR A 96 8.99 -3.71 11.73
N TYR A 97 8.29 -3.65 10.61
CA TYR A 97 7.16 -4.52 10.33
C TYR A 97 7.12 -4.88 8.85
N ASN A 98 6.99 -6.16 8.56
CA ASN A 98 7.10 -6.69 7.21
C ASN A 98 5.86 -7.49 6.77
N VAL A 99 5.85 -7.90 5.50
CA VAL A 99 4.70 -8.59 4.90
C VAL A 99 4.45 -9.99 5.46
N ALA A 100 5.49 -10.68 5.93
CA ALA A 100 5.34 -11.98 6.58
C ALA A 100 4.63 -11.82 7.93
N GLU A 101 5.05 -10.85 8.75
CA GLU A 101 4.39 -10.50 10.02
C GLU A 101 2.93 -10.11 9.78
N TRP A 102 2.65 -9.27 8.78
CA TRP A 102 1.28 -8.93 8.39
C TRP A 102 0.44 -10.14 7.99
N ARG A 103 1.02 -11.07 7.24
CA ARG A 103 0.30 -12.29 6.82
C ARG A 103 -0.08 -13.14 8.03
N ASP A 104 0.81 -13.28 9.00
CA ASP A 104 0.55 -14.05 10.23
C ASP A 104 -0.55 -13.38 11.06
N ASP A 105 -0.48 -12.06 11.26
CA ASP A 105 -1.50 -11.28 11.99
C ASP A 105 -2.87 -11.35 11.30
N VAL A 106 -2.91 -11.26 9.98
CA VAL A 106 -4.16 -11.38 9.19
C VAL A 106 -4.74 -12.79 9.29
N ILE A 107 -3.91 -13.84 9.22
CA ILE A 107 -4.39 -15.23 9.34
C ILE A 107 -4.96 -15.47 10.74
N ALA A 108 -4.29 -14.98 11.79
CA ALA A 108 -4.79 -15.03 13.15
C ALA A 108 -6.15 -14.32 13.26
N LYS A 109 -6.25 -13.11 12.67
CA LYS A 109 -7.50 -12.34 12.71
C LYS A 109 -8.64 -12.96 11.91
N ILE A 110 -8.34 -13.53 10.74
CA ILE A 110 -9.30 -14.31 9.94
C ILE A 110 -9.86 -15.46 10.79
N THR A 111 -9.01 -16.19 11.49
CA THR A 111 -9.40 -17.32 12.35
C THR A 111 -10.36 -16.86 13.44
N GLU A 112 -10.05 -15.77 14.13
CA GLU A 112 -10.91 -15.20 15.17
C GLU A 112 -12.29 -14.76 14.63
N ILE A 113 -12.32 -14.10 13.46
CA ILE A 113 -13.55 -13.61 12.82
C ILE A 113 -14.42 -14.79 12.36
N GLN A 114 -13.80 -15.84 11.81
CA GLN A 114 -14.50 -17.04 11.36
C GLN A 114 -15.11 -17.82 12.52
N VAL A 115 -14.47 -17.85 13.69
CA VAL A 115 -15.07 -18.41 14.93
C VAL A 115 -16.36 -17.67 15.31
N ARG A 116 -16.40 -16.35 15.10
CA ARG A 116 -17.61 -15.53 15.27
C ARG A 116 -18.63 -15.66 14.12
N LYS A 117 -18.36 -16.52 13.14
CA LYS A 117 -19.16 -16.74 11.92
C LYS A 117 -19.38 -15.46 11.09
N SER A 118 -18.49 -14.48 11.22
CA SER A 118 -18.55 -13.25 10.44
C SER A 118 -17.77 -13.40 9.13
N VAL A 119 -18.17 -12.65 8.11
CA VAL A 119 -17.46 -12.55 6.83
C VAL A 119 -16.23 -11.65 6.99
N VAL A 120 -15.12 -12.07 6.40
CA VAL A 120 -13.89 -11.26 6.37
C VAL A 120 -13.87 -10.40 5.11
N ILE A 121 -13.65 -9.11 5.30
CA ILE A 121 -13.37 -8.14 4.23
C ILE A 121 -11.93 -7.61 4.41
N ILE A 122 -11.02 -7.97 3.51
CA ILE A 122 -9.68 -7.36 3.45
C ILE A 122 -9.78 -6.08 2.63
N CYS A 123 -9.46 -4.93 3.23
CA CYS A 123 -9.55 -3.63 2.56
C CYS A 123 -8.20 -2.90 2.63
N GLY A 124 -7.64 -2.51 1.48
CA GLY A 124 -6.38 -1.78 1.46
C GLY A 124 -5.76 -1.62 0.08
N GLY A 125 -4.63 -0.91 0.02
CA GLY A 125 -3.96 -0.58 -1.24
C GLY A 125 -2.57 -1.21 -1.42
N THR A 126 -2.08 -1.98 -0.45
CA THR A 126 -0.72 -2.53 -0.50
C THR A 126 -0.72 -3.85 -1.25
N GLY A 127 -0.42 -3.78 -2.56
CA GLY A 127 -0.48 -4.94 -3.45
C GLY A 127 0.36 -6.14 -3.02
N LEU A 128 1.58 -5.91 -2.52
CA LEU A 128 2.44 -6.97 -2.01
C LEU A 128 1.80 -7.74 -0.83
N TRP A 129 1.10 -7.04 0.07
CA TRP A 129 0.46 -7.64 1.24
C TRP A 129 -0.73 -8.50 0.80
N ILE A 130 -1.62 -7.93 0.01
CA ILE A 130 -2.76 -8.66 -0.55
C ILE A 130 -2.30 -9.87 -1.37
N ASP A 131 -1.22 -9.75 -2.15
CA ASP A 131 -0.65 -10.89 -2.88
C ASP A 131 -0.08 -11.96 -1.95
N ALA A 132 0.59 -11.58 -0.86
CA ALA A 132 1.13 -12.55 0.11
C ALA A 132 0.03 -13.43 0.73
N LEU A 133 -1.14 -12.84 1.00
CA LEU A 133 -2.31 -13.59 1.44
C LEU A 133 -2.95 -14.39 0.28
N THR A 134 -3.24 -13.74 -0.84
CA THR A 134 -4.10 -14.31 -1.90
C THR A 134 -3.41 -15.32 -2.82
N LYS A 135 -2.09 -15.21 -2.97
CA LYS A 135 -1.25 -16.17 -3.70
C LYS A 135 -0.57 -17.16 -2.75
N ASN A 136 -0.79 -16.99 -1.44
CA ASN A 136 -0.25 -17.82 -0.37
C ASN A 136 1.25 -18.13 -0.54
N PHE A 137 2.03 -17.10 -0.87
CA PHE A 137 3.47 -17.24 -0.97
C PHE A 137 4.14 -16.92 0.35
N THR A 138 5.22 -17.63 0.63
CA THR A 138 6.11 -17.35 1.76
C THR A 138 7.35 -16.61 1.27
N LEU A 139 7.87 -15.70 2.09
CA LEU A 139 9.20 -15.13 1.86
C LEU A 139 10.23 -16.13 2.40
N GLY A 140 10.72 -17.05 1.56
CA GLY A 140 11.55 -18.18 1.99
C GLY A 140 12.95 -17.85 2.54
N VAL A 141 13.30 -16.58 2.74
CA VAL A 141 14.63 -16.16 3.20
C VAL A 141 14.51 -15.05 4.23
N GLU A 142 14.88 -15.33 5.48
CA GLU A 142 14.95 -14.33 6.54
C GLU A 142 15.98 -13.23 6.20
N PRO A 143 15.70 -11.95 6.56
CA PRO A 143 16.70 -10.88 6.52
C PRO A 143 17.99 -11.27 7.26
N ASN A 144 19.14 -10.96 6.67
CA ASN A 144 20.45 -11.11 7.30
C ASN A 144 21.07 -9.72 7.48
N GLU A 145 21.08 -9.23 8.72
CA GLU A 145 21.59 -7.88 9.02
C GLU A 145 23.08 -7.71 8.73
N GLU A 146 23.90 -8.73 9.00
CA GLU A 146 25.34 -8.69 8.73
C GLU A 146 25.60 -8.59 7.22
N PHE A 147 24.88 -9.38 6.43
CA PHE A 147 24.92 -9.31 4.97
C PHE A 147 24.53 -7.90 4.48
N ARG A 148 23.43 -7.35 4.99
CA ARG A 148 22.96 -6.02 4.61
C ARG A 148 23.94 -4.91 5.00
N LYS A 149 24.58 -4.98 6.17
CA LYS A 149 25.59 -4.00 6.61
C LYS A 149 26.76 -3.94 5.63
N ILE A 150 27.26 -5.11 5.20
CA ILE A 150 28.36 -5.21 4.24
C ILE A 150 27.93 -4.70 2.86
N TYR A 151 26.80 -5.18 2.35
CA TYR A 151 26.36 -4.89 0.98
C TYR A 151 25.81 -3.47 0.81
N THR A 152 25.39 -2.81 1.90
CA THR A 152 25.00 -1.39 1.86
C THR A 152 26.19 -0.47 1.55
N GLN A 153 27.43 -0.90 1.83
CA GLN A 153 28.63 -0.11 1.50
C GLN A 153 29.00 -0.16 0.01
N LYS A 154 28.47 -1.13 -0.75
CA LYS A 154 28.72 -1.27 -2.19
C LYS A 154 27.92 -0.25 -3.01
N THR A 155 28.45 0.14 -4.16
CA THR A 155 27.76 0.96 -5.17
C THR A 155 26.65 0.17 -5.87
N GLU A 156 25.73 0.86 -6.52
CA GLU A 156 24.65 0.22 -7.28
C GLU A 156 25.20 -0.61 -8.45
N GLU A 157 26.25 -0.10 -9.10
CA GLU A 157 26.96 -0.77 -10.18
C GLU A 157 27.62 -2.08 -9.72
N GLU A 158 28.28 -2.08 -8.56
CA GLU A 158 28.90 -3.28 -7.99
C GLU A 158 27.86 -4.34 -7.65
N LEU A 159 26.76 -3.94 -7.00
CA LEU A 159 25.66 -4.83 -6.64
C LEU A 159 24.97 -5.40 -7.89
N TYR A 160 24.75 -4.56 -8.91
CA TYR A 160 24.15 -4.99 -10.16
C TYR A 160 25.06 -5.98 -10.89
N ALA A 161 26.35 -5.70 -10.99
CA ALA A 161 27.32 -6.58 -11.62
C ALA A 161 27.45 -7.93 -10.88
N GLU A 162 27.36 -7.92 -9.55
CA GLU A 162 27.33 -9.14 -8.75
C GLU A 162 26.06 -9.96 -8.99
N LEU A 163 24.90 -9.31 -9.00
CA LEU A 163 23.63 -10.00 -9.25
C LEU A 163 23.56 -10.53 -10.68
N LEU A 164 24.08 -9.80 -11.66
CA LEU A 164 24.12 -10.22 -13.06
C LEU A 164 24.88 -11.54 -13.25
N LYS A 165 25.91 -11.80 -12.43
CA LYS A 165 26.65 -13.06 -12.42
C LYS A 165 25.87 -14.22 -11.80
N LYS A 166 25.04 -13.94 -10.79
CA LYS A 166 24.25 -14.95 -10.05
C LYS A 166 22.90 -15.25 -10.72
N ASP A 167 22.19 -14.22 -11.19
CA ASP A 167 20.87 -14.30 -11.81
C ASP A 167 20.64 -13.13 -12.79
N LYS A 168 20.99 -13.36 -14.06
CA LYS A 168 20.90 -12.36 -15.12
C LYS A 168 19.48 -11.83 -15.31
N ASN A 169 18.49 -12.72 -15.34
CA ASN A 169 17.10 -12.35 -15.58
C ASN A 169 16.56 -11.43 -14.48
N GLN A 170 16.91 -11.73 -13.23
CA GLN A 170 16.50 -10.90 -12.11
C GLN A 170 17.24 -9.56 -12.07
N ALA A 171 18.54 -9.54 -12.39
CA ALA A 171 19.29 -8.29 -12.49
C ALA A 171 18.65 -7.33 -13.51
N GLU A 172 18.39 -7.82 -14.73
CA GLU A 172 17.74 -7.05 -15.80
C GLU A 172 16.35 -6.54 -15.38
N LYS A 173 15.58 -7.35 -14.64
CA LYS A 173 14.25 -6.99 -14.14
C LYS A 173 14.28 -5.93 -13.04
N LEU A 174 15.23 -6.00 -12.12
CA LEU A 174 15.33 -5.08 -10.96
C LEU A 174 15.98 -3.75 -11.32
N GLY A 175 16.86 -3.74 -12.33
CA GLY A 175 17.68 -2.58 -12.66
C GLY A 175 18.59 -2.18 -11.50
N LYS A 176 18.93 -0.89 -11.39
CA LYS A 176 19.91 -0.36 -10.42
C LYS A 176 19.34 -0.04 -9.03
N ASN A 177 18.19 -0.60 -8.64
CA ASN A 177 17.63 -0.30 -7.33
C ASN A 177 18.43 -1.00 -6.21
N LYS A 178 19.27 -0.25 -5.48
CA LYS A 178 20.17 -0.76 -4.43
C LYS A 178 19.47 -1.72 -3.45
N LYS A 179 18.31 -1.33 -2.91
CA LYS A 179 17.57 -2.13 -1.92
C LYS A 179 17.13 -3.48 -2.49
N TYR A 180 16.61 -3.48 -3.72
CA TYR A 180 16.21 -4.73 -4.38
C TYR A 180 17.40 -5.60 -4.78
N LEU A 181 18.51 -4.99 -5.19
CA LEU A 181 19.74 -5.71 -5.50
C LEU A 181 20.31 -6.41 -4.26
N ILE A 182 20.41 -5.71 -3.12
CA ILE A 182 20.87 -6.29 -1.85
C ILE A 182 19.97 -7.46 -1.45
N ARG A 183 18.63 -7.29 -1.52
CA ARG A 183 17.71 -8.37 -1.18
C ARG A 183 17.82 -9.57 -2.13
N ALA A 184 17.97 -9.34 -3.43
CA ALA A 184 18.13 -10.43 -4.40
C ALA A 184 19.44 -11.18 -4.16
N LEU A 185 20.54 -10.48 -3.87
CA LEU A 185 21.83 -11.08 -3.53
C LEU A 185 21.77 -11.86 -2.20
N GLU A 186 21.07 -11.33 -1.18
CA GLU A 186 20.81 -12.00 0.11
C GLU A 186 20.06 -13.33 -0.11
N ILE A 187 19.10 -13.35 -1.03
CA ILE A 187 18.37 -14.56 -1.42
C ILE A 187 19.28 -15.52 -2.19
N CYS A 188 20.05 -15.04 -3.17
CA CYS A 188 20.98 -15.87 -3.93
C CYS A 188 22.02 -16.55 -3.04
N GLU A 189 22.46 -15.88 -1.98
CA GLU A 189 23.42 -16.42 -1.01
C GLU A 189 22.85 -17.63 -0.26
N LYS A 190 21.56 -17.58 0.10
CA LYS A 190 20.87 -18.68 0.79
C LYS A 190 20.43 -19.80 -0.15
N LEU A 191 20.03 -19.48 -1.38
CA LEU A 191 19.38 -20.42 -2.30
C LEU A 191 20.25 -20.90 -3.47
N GLY A 192 21.50 -20.41 -3.60
CA GLY A 192 22.46 -20.90 -4.59
C GLY A 192 22.09 -20.58 -6.04
N ASN A 193 21.86 -19.30 -6.37
CA ASN A 193 21.58 -18.75 -7.72
C ASN A 193 20.13 -18.86 -8.24
N LYS A 194 19.13 -18.93 -7.35
CA LYS A 194 17.74 -18.64 -7.70
C LYS A 194 17.25 -17.43 -6.91
N THR A 195 16.66 -16.46 -7.61
CA THR A 195 16.04 -15.29 -6.97
C THR A 195 14.54 -15.42 -6.77
N ASP A 196 13.92 -16.48 -7.29
CA ASP A 196 12.49 -16.74 -7.08
C ASP A 196 12.29 -17.30 -5.66
N TYR A 197 12.06 -16.39 -4.71
CA TYR A 197 11.93 -16.69 -3.28
C TYR A 197 10.49 -16.96 -2.85
N ALA A 198 9.52 -16.61 -3.71
CA ALA A 198 8.11 -16.71 -3.42
C ALA A 198 7.62 -18.09 -3.88
N VAL A 199 7.57 -19.04 -2.96
CA VAL A 199 6.93 -20.33 -3.25
C VAL A 199 5.44 -20.13 -3.13
N GLU A 200 4.76 -19.95 -4.27
CA GLU A 200 3.31 -19.95 -4.32
C GLU A 200 2.76 -21.34 -3.96
N SER A 201 1.71 -21.36 -3.17
CA SER A 201 1.02 -22.59 -2.81
C SER A 201 -0.49 -22.35 -2.88
N LYS A 202 -1.27 -23.43 -2.86
CA LYS A 202 -2.72 -23.31 -2.87
C LYS A 202 -3.18 -22.61 -1.58
N SER A 203 -3.86 -21.49 -1.71
CA SER A 203 -4.48 -20.80 -0.56
C SER A 203 -5.57 -21.70 0.06
N PRO A 204 -5.68 -21.75 1.40
CA PRO A 204 -6.82 -22.39 2.07
C PRO A 204 -8.11 -21.58 1.92
N TYR A 205 -8.03 -20.33 1.47
CA TYR A 205 -9.15 -19.41 1.28
C TYR A 205 -9.53 -19.25 -0.19
N ASN A 206 -10.82 -18.98 -0.42
CA ASN A 206 -11.37 -18.53 -1.69
C ASN A 206 -11.53 -17.01 -1.63
N PHE A 207 -11.12 -16.30 -2.69
CA PHE A 207 -11.16 -14.84 -2.71
C PHE A 207 -12.13 -14.30 -3.76
N PHE A 208 -12.97 -13.36 -3.36
CA PHE A 208 -13.65 -12.45 -4.29
C PHE A 208 -12.86 -11.14 -4.32
N MET A 209 -12.16 -10.87 -5.42
CA MET A 209 -11.28 -9.71 -5.53
C MET A 209 -11.89 -8.62 -6.39
N MET A 210 -12.14 -7.46 -5.79
CA MET A 210 -12.59 -6.27 -6.51
C MET A 210 -11.64 -5.10 -6.28
N GLY A 211 -11.44 -4.32 -7.34
CA GLY A 211 -10.74 -3.05 -7.31
C GLY A 211 -11.74 -1.91 -7.41
N VAL A 212 -11.44 -0.76 -6.81
CA VAL A 212 -12.23 0.45 -6.93
C VAL A 212 -11.33 1.58 -7.38
N THR A 213 -11.72 2.28 -8.44
CA THR A 213 -10.98 3.42 -8.97
C THR A 213 -11.92 4.46 -9.56
N TRP A 214 -11.35 5.59 -9.97
CA TRP A 214 -12.00 6.65 -10.73
C TRP A 214 -11.28 6.81 -12.07
N GLU A 215 -11.88 7.58 -12.96
CA GLU A 215 -11.15 8.17 -14.08
C GLU A 215 -9.94 8.96 -13.58
N ARG A 216 -8.86 8.95 -14.37
CA ARG A 216 -7.54 9.41 -13.90
C ARG A 216 -7.55 10.84 -13.39
N GLU A 217 -8.23 11.74 -14.09
CA GLU A 217 -8.32 13.17 -13.73
C GLU A 217 -9.03 13.34 -12.39
N LYS A 218 -10.20 12.71 -12.24
CA LYS A 218 -10.97 12.72 -10.99
C LYS A 218 -10.23 12.06 -9.82
N LEU A 219 -9.51 10.97 -10.08
CA LEU A 219 -8.65 10.36 -9.05
C LEU A 219 -7.60 11.36 -8.54
N TYR A 220 -7.00 12.15 -9.43
CA TYR A 220 -6.01 13.15 -9.04
C TYR A 220 -6.62 14.35 -8.32
N GLU A 221 -7.81 14.81 -8.74
CA GLU A 221 -8.58 15.82 -8.02
C GLU A 221 -8.88 15.37 -6.59
N ARG A 222 -9.37 14.14 -6.42
CA ARG A 222 -9.65 13.55 -5.11
C ARG A 222 -8.40 13.40 -4.24
N ILE A 223 -7.27 13.05 -4.83
CA ILE A 223 -5.97 13.01 -4.13
C ILE A 223 -5.60 14.42 -3.64
N ASN A 224 -5.74 15.43 -4.49
CA ASN A 224 -5.41 16.81 -4.13
C ASN A 224 -6.34 17.34 -3.05
N GLN A 225 -7.65 17.08 -3.16
CA GLN A 225 -8.64 17.47 -2.16
C GLN A 225 -8.39 16.78 -0.81
N ARG A 226 -8.09 15.48 -0.82
CA ARG A 226 -7.73 14.74 0.40
C ARG A 226 -6.51 15.35 1.09
N ASN A 227 -5.54 15.85 0.32
CA ASN A 227 -4.41 16.55 0.89
C ASN A 227 -4.86 17.82 1.63
N GLU A 228 -5.71 18.67 1.03
CA GLU A 228 -6.22 19.85 1.73
C GLU A 228 -6.98 19.48 3.01
N ILE A 229 -7.83 18.45 2.96
CA ILE A 229 -8.56 17.94 4.13
C ILE A 229 -7.58 17.48 5.24
N MET A 230 -6.45 16.85 4.89
CA MET A 230 -5.44 16.47 5.89
C MET A 230 -4.83 17.68 6.59
N PHE A 231 -4.53 18.76 5.85
CA PHE A 231 -4.01 19.99 6.44
C PHE A 231 -5.05 20.67 7.33
N GLU A 232 -6.31 20.73 6.90
CA GLU A 232 -7.43 21.25 7.71
C GLU A 232 -7.67 20.41 8.98
N ALA A 233 -7.44 19.10 8.92
CA ALA A 233 -7.60 18.18 10.04
C ALA A 233 -6.44 18.22 11.06
N GLY A 234 -5.38 19.00 10.80
CA GLY A 234 -4.25 19.15 11.71
C GLY A 234 -3.02 18.30 11.37
N PHE A 235 -2.75 18.08 10.09
CA PHE A 235 -1.54 17.36 9.63
C PHE A 235 -0.23 17.96 10.19
N LEU A 236 -0.11 19.29 10.24
CA LEU A 236 1.13 19.94 10.70
C LEU A 236 1.39 19.66 12.18
N GLU A 237 0.33 19.66 13.00
CA GLU A 237 0.36 19.36 14.42
C GLU A 237 0.71 17.89 14.68
N GLU A 238 0.09 16.98 13.92
CA GLU A 238 0.41 15.55 13.98
C GLU A 238 1.87 15.28 13.60
N ALA A 239 2.31 15.83 12.46
CA ALA A 239 3.68 15.63 11.98
C ALA A 239 4.72 16.24 12.93
N ASP A 240 4.42 17.40 13.55
CA ASP A 240 5.26 18.00 14.59
C ASP A 240 5.35 17.12 15.84
N ALA A 241 4.21 16.63 16.33
CA ALA A 241 4.16 15.76 17.50
C ALA A 241 4.89 14.43 17.24
N PHE A 242 4.68 13.83 16.07
CA PHE A 242 5.36 12.63 15.63
C PHE A 242 6.88 12.84 15.58
N ALA A 243 7.32 13.93 14.94
CA ALA A 243 8.73 14.27 14.88
C ALA A 243 9.33 14.47 16.28
N LYS A 244 8.65 15.18 17.17
CA LYS A 244 9.09 15.38 18.57
C LYS A 244 9.23 14.07 19.33
N LYS A 245 8.31 13.13 19.10
CA LYS A 245 8.29 11.84 19.78
C LYS A 245 9.41 10.94 19.27
N PHE A 246 9.58 10.84 17.96
CA PHE A 246 10.39 9.79 17.33
C PHE A 246 11.68 10.27 16.64
N LEU A 247 11.81 11.57 16.33
CA LEU A 247 12.94 12.16 15.62
C LEU A 247 13.80 13.08 16.51
N LYS A 248 13.89 12.79 17.82
CA LYS A 248 14.56 13.66 18.82
C LYS A 248 15.99 14.09 18.44
N ASN A 249 16.73 13.28 17.70
CA ASN A 249 18.10 13.59 17.24
C ASN A 249 18.14 14.36 15.91
N THR A 250 17.06 14.36 15.13
CA THR A 250 16.89 15.14 13.89
C THR A 250 16.38 16.56 14.16
N LEU A 251 15.85 16.80 15.36
CA LEU A 251 15.17 18.05 15.74
C LEU A 251 16.06 19.14 16.35
N ASN A 252 17.35 18.85 16.59
CA ASN A 252 18.32 19.83 17.09
C ASN A 252 18.88 20.73 15.98
N ILE A 253 18.02 21.28 15.12
CA ILE A 253 18.40 22.37 14.23
C ILE A 253 17.56 23.60 14.58
N LYS A 254 18.00 24.30 15.63
CA LYS A 254 17.84 25.74 15.71
C LYS A 254 19.25 26.34 15.74
N THR A 255 19.46 27.23 14.77
CA THR A 255 20.51 28.27 14.71
C THR A 255 21.96 27.78 14.64
N GLY A 256 22.53 27.70 13.43
CA GLY A 256 23.94 28.06 13.24
C GLY A 256 24.88 27.11 12.50
N TYR A 257 24.50 25.90 12.10
CA TYR A 257 25.44 25.01 11.39
C TYR A 257 24.82 24.32 10.16
N LYS A 258 25.52 24.49 9.03
CA LYS A 258 25.29 23.88 7.71
C LYS A 258 25.59 22.38 7.70
N SER A 259 25.04 21.59 8.61
CA SER A 259 25.12 20.14 8.54
C SER A 259 23.72 19.58 8.51
N GLN A 260 23.29 19.23 7.29
CA GLN A 260 22.13 18.41 7.00
C GLN A 260 22.13 17.20 7.96
N PRO A 261 21.06 16.94 8.74
CA PRO A 261 20.79 15.58 9.14
C PRO A 261 20.47 14.87 7.83
N ASN A 262 21.41 14.07 7.35
CA ASN A 262 21.12 13.26 6.18
C ASN A 262 19.88 12.41 6.52
N LEU A 263 18.88 12.43 5.63
CA LEU A 263 17.76 11.48 5.62
C LEU A 263 18.23 10.01 5.64
N THR A 264 19.54 9.74 5.55
CA THR A 264 20.18 8.44 5.70
C THR A 264 20.28 7.95 7.15
N ASP A 265 20.18 8.81 8.16
CA ASP A 265 20.24 8.42 9.59
C ASP A 265 18.88 7.98 10.14
N ILE A 266 17.79 8.29 9.43
CA ILE A 266 16.56 7.51 9.55
C ILE A 266 16.88 6.20 8.86
N ASN A 267 17.21 5.17 9.65
CA ASN A 267 17.42 3.83 9.13
C ASN A 267 16.30 3.53 8.13
N ASN A 268 16.66 3.26 6.87
CA ASN A 268 15.75 2.96 5.74
C ASN A 268 14.86 1.70 5.94
N ASN A 269 14.76 1.22 7.17
CA ASN A 269 13.97 0.09 7.67
C ASN A 269 12.81 0.54 8.56
N ASP A 270 12.80 1.77 9.08
CA ASP A 270 11.74 2.24 9.99
C ASP A 270 10.55 2.78 9.19
N CYS A 271 9.49 1.96 9.13
CA CYS A 271 8.49 2.05 8.09
C CYS A 271 7.39 3.11 8.34
N GLY A 272 7.29 3.67 9.55
CA GLY A 272 6.40 4.80 9.83
C GLY A 272 6.90 6.12 9.22
N PHE A 273 8.22 6.36 9.25
CA PHE A 273 8.84 7.62 8.80
C PHE A 273 8.80 7.82 7.28
N ILE A 274 8.54 6.77 6.52
CA ILE A 274 8.44 6.80 5.05
C ILE A 274 7.00 6.98 4.55
N ALA A 275 6.05 7.25 5.45
CA ALA A 275 4.70 7.66 5.05
C ALA A 275 4.78 9.00 4.28
N HIS A 276 4.12 9.06 3.12
CA HIS A 276 4.03 10.29 2.33
C HIS A 276 3.44 11.41 3.20
N GLY A 277 4.19 12.49 3.40
CA GLY A 277 3.89 13.57 4.34
C GLY A 277 5.02 13.82 5.33
N ILE A 278 5.57 12.77 5.95
CA ILE A 278 6.58 12.94 7.02
C ILE A 278 7.94 13.41 6.47
N PRO A 279 8.52 12.79 5.42
CA PRO A 279 9.76 13.29 4.82
C PRO A 279 9.65 14.72 4.29
N GLU A 280 8.49 15.07 3.73
CA GLU A 280 8.21 16.40 3.20
C GLU A 280 8.05 17.42 4.35
N TYR A 281 7.36 17.05 5.42
CA TYR A 281 7.23 17.88 6.62
C TYR A 281 8.58 18.19 7.26
N ILE A 282 9.51 17.22 7.29
CA ILE A 282 10.87 17.44 7.81
C ILE A 282 11.60 18.50 6.97
N GLN A 283 11.51 18.42 5.63
CA GLN A 283 12.10 19.42 4.73
C GLN A 283 11.48 20.81 4.95
N PHE A 284 10.16 20.89 5.08
CA PHE A 284 9.47 22.14 5.42
C PHE A 284 9.97 22.71 6.76
N ARG A 285 10.08 21.87 7.79
CA ARG A 285 10.57 22.28 9.11
C ARG A 285 12.01 22.80 9.08
N ASN A 286 12.84 22.24 8.21
CA ASN A 286 14.24 22.68 7.99
C ASN A 286 14.35 23.96 7.15
N GLY A 287 13.24 24.48 6.63
CA GLY A 287 13.22 25.64 5.73
C GLY A 287 13.65 25.31 4.30
N GLU A 288 13.69 24.03 3.92
CA GLU A 288 14.02 23.57 2.56
C GLU A 288 12.80 23.65 1.62
N LEU A 289 11.58 23.57 2.18
CA LEU A 289 10.32 23.78 1.47
C LEU A 289 9.50 24.87 2.15
N SER A 290 8.78 25.67 1.37
CA SER A 290 7.63 26.45 1.85
C SER A 290 6.41 25.56 2.12
N LEU A 291 5.38 26.11 2.78
CA LEU A 291 4.13 25.37 3.05
C LEU A 291 3.43 24.93 1.76
N GLU A 292 3.43 25.78 0.73
CA GLU A 292 2.84 25.44 -0.57
C GLU A 292 3.64 24.35 -1.29
N GLU A 293 4.97 24.43 -1.26
CA GLU A 293 5.83 23.38 -1.85
C GLU A 293 5.69 22.04 -1.12
N LEU A 294 5.52 22.05 0.20
CA LEU A 294 5.19 20.86 1.00
C LEU A 294 3.88 20.22 0.50
N LYS A 295 2.81 21.01 0.42
CA LYS A 295 1.50 20.52 -0.07
C LYS A 295 1.62 19.94 -1.48
N ASP A 296 2.30 20.64 -2.39
CA ASP A 296 2.43 20.21 -3.78
C ASP A 296 3.29 18.94 -3.93
N THR A 297 4.35 18.83 -3.13
CA THR A 297 5.19 17.63 -3.08
C THR A 297 4.40 16.42 -2.58
N MET A 298 3.63 16.58 -1.49
CA MET A 298 2.76 15.53 -0.96
C MET A 298 1.73 15.07 -2.00
N LYS A 299 1.07 16.02 -2.68
CA LYS A 299 0.13 15.71 -3.77
C LYS A 299 0.83 14.93 -4.89
N GLN A 300 2.02 15.35 -5.31
CA GLN A 300 2.79 14.68 -6.37
C GLN A 300 3.17 13.24 -5.99
N HIS A 301 3.72 13.04 -4.79
CA HIS A 301 4.11 11.73 -4.30
C HIS A 301 2.90 10.79 -4.14
N THR A 302 1.77 11.30 -3.67
CA THR A 302 0.52 10.55 -3.56
C THR A 302 -0.03 10.13 -4.93
N ARG A 303 0.02 11.01 -5.94
CA ARG A 303 -0.34 10.65 -7.33
C ARG A 303 0.59 9.57 -7.92
N ASN A 304 1.89 9.68 -7.65
CA ASN A 304 2.88 8.67 -8.06
C ASN A 304 2.62 7.32 -7.39
N TYR A 305 2.25 7.32 -6.11
CA TYR A 305 1.85 6.12 -5.39
C TYR A 305 0.59 5.48 -5.98
N ALA A 306 -0.47 6.26 -6.23
CA ALA A 306 -1.68 5.79 -6.88
C ALA A 306 -1.40 5.15 -8.26
N LYS A 307 -0.51 5.76 -9.05
CA LYS A 307 -0.06 5.20 -10.34
C LYS A 307 0.63 3.84 -10.14
N ARG A 308 1.51 3.70 -9.14
CA ARG A 308 2.19 2.43 -8.83
C ARG A 308 1.18 1.35 -8.41
N GLN A 309 0.19 1.70 -7.60
CA GLN A 309 -0.87 0.78 -7.18
C GLN A 309 -1.68 0.28 -8.39
N LEU A 310 -2.11 1.18 -9.28
CA LEU A 310 -2.82 0.78 -10.51
C LEU A 310 -1.96 -0.09 -11.42
N THR A 311 -0.67 0.22 -11.56
CA THR A 311 0.28 -0.62 -12.33
C THR A 311 0.43 -2.02 -11.73
N TRP A 312 0.39 -2.16 -10.40
CA TRP A 312 0.38 -3.47 -9.75
C TRP A 312 -0.85 -4.28 -10.17
N TRP A 313 -2.03 -3.69 -10.01
CA TRP A 313 -3.30 -4.39 -10.23
C TRP A 313 -3.65 -4.67 -11.69
N ARG A 314 -3.13 -3.88 -12.65
CA ARG A 314 -3.29 -4.18 -14.09
C ARG A 314 -2.83 -5.58 -14.51
N LYS A 315 -1.87 -6.15 -13.77
CA LYS A 315 -1.30 -7.47 -14.05
C LYS A 315 -2.14 -8.61 -13.48
N ASP A 316 -3.02 -8.34 -12.53
CA ASP A 316 -3.80 -9.35 -11.84
C ASP A 316 -5.22 -9.43 -12.39
N LYS A 317 -5.45 -10.40 -13.29
CA LYS A 317 -6.75 -10.64 -13.93
C LYS A 317 -7.83 -11.15 -12.96
N ARG A 318 -7.46 -11.52 -11.73
CA ARG A 318 -8.43 -11.92 -10.70
C ARG A 318 -9.22 -10.73 -10.16
N VAL A 319 -8.69 -9.51 -10.32
CA VAL A 319 -9.29 -8.30 -9.76
C VAL A 319 -10.17 -7.61 -10.80
N ARG A 320 -11.47 -7.52 -10.52
CA ARG A 320 -12.44 -6.78 -11.35
C ARG A 320 -12.60 -5.37 -10.82
N PHE A 321 -12.46 -4.35 -11.67
CA PHE A 321 -12.42 -2.96 -11.23
C PHE A 321 -13.76 -2.26 -11.40
N LEU A 322 -14.24 -1.62 -10.34
CA LEU A 322 -15.39 -0.74 -10.34
C LEU A 322 -14.92 0.68 -10.61
N ASN A 323 -15.47 1.33 -11.64
CA ASN A 323 -15.44 2.77 -11.73
C ASN A 323 -16.45 3.34 -10.72
N ARG A 324 -15.94 4.01 -9.70
CA ARG A 324 -16.74 4.51 -8.58
C ARG A 324 -17.71 5.62 -8.97
N GLU A 325 -17.48 6.31 -10.08
CA GLU A 325 -18.39 7.32 -10.60
C GLU A 325 -19.53 6.72 -11.41
N THR A 326 -19.21 5.88 -12.40
CA THR A 326 -20.23 5.35 -13.32
C THR A 326 -20.94 4.12 -12.74
N GLY A 327 -20.37 3.50 -11.71
CA GLY A 327 -20.84 2.24 -11.15
C GLY A 327 -20.62 1.07 -12.11
N GLU A 328 -19.81 1.21 -13.16
CA GLU A 328 -19.56 0.17 -14.17
C GLU A 328 -18.29 -0.62 -13.85
N GLU A 329 -18.26 -1.87 -14.29
CA GLU A 329 -17.03 -2.65 -14.31
C GLU A 329 -16.14 -2.16 -15.47
N ILE A 330 -14.86 -1.96 -15.18
CA ILE A 330 -13.86 -1.47 -16.13
C ILE A 330 -12.65 -2.40 -16.22
N ASP A 331 -12.04 -2.42 -17.40
CA ASP A 331 -10.75 -3.06 -17.62
C ASP A 331 -9.63 -2.01 -17.56
N LEU A 332 -8.75 -2.12 -16.57
CA LEU A 332 -7.62 -1.19 -16.39
C LEU A 332 -6.61 -1.19 -17.55
N ASN A 333 -6.67 -2.19 -18.44
CA ASN A 333 -5.80 -2.33 -19.61
C ASN A 333 -6.42 -1.74 -20.89
N LYS A 334 -7.74 -1.50 -20.92
CA LYS A 334 -8.37 -0.80 -22.04
C LYS A 334 -8.08 0.70 -21.91
N LYS A 335 -7.48 1.29 -22.94
CA LYS A 335 -7.40 2.75 -23.04
C LYS A 335 -8.81 3.29 -23.23
N SER A 336 -9.18 4.31 -22.45
CA SER A 336 -10.41 5.07 -22.65
C SER A 336 -10.43 5.62 -24.09
N GLU A 337 -11.41 5.24 -24.90
CA GLU A 337 -11.57 5.71 -26.29
C GLU A 337 -11.85 7.23 -26.41
N LYS A 338 -12.00 7.93 -25.29
CA LYS A 338 -12.22 9.38 -25.23
C LYS A 338 -10.91 10.17 -25.20
N THR A 339 -10.12 10.17 -26.28
CA THR A 339 -9.13 11.25 -26.53
C THR A 339 -8.57 11.27 -27.97
N GLU A 340 -9.40 11.16 -29.01
CA GLU A 340 -8.94 11.40 -30.39
C GLU A 340 -9.58 12.60 -31.12
N GLN A 341 -10.42 13.40 -30.45
CA GLN A 341 -10.98 14.62 -31.07
C GLN A 341 -10.37 15.95 -30.58
N GLY A 342 -9.32 15.93 -29.74
CA GLY A 342 -8.84 17.16 -29.06
C GLY A 342 -7.37 17.53 -29.20
N ARG A 343 -6.51 16.71 -29.82
CA ARG A 343 -5.08 17.04 -29.95
C ARG A 343 -4.69 17.27 -31.40
N GLY A 344 -4.86 18.53 -31.80
CA GLY A 344 -4.18 19.08 -32.96
C GLY A 344 -2.68 18.78 -32.89
N LYS A 345 -2.14 18.29 -34.01
CA LYS A 345 -0.73 18.07 -34.26
C LYS A 345 0.10 19.30 -33.81
N LYS A 346 0.91 19.14 -32.77
CA LYS A 346 2.15 19.90 -32.63
C LYS A 346 3.30 18.91 -32.52
N ASN A 347 3.95 18.71 -33.66
CA ASN A 347 5.30 18.18 -33.75
C ASN A 347 6.23 19.10 -32.98
N THR A 348 6.89 18.60 -31.94
CA THR A 348 8.18 19.13 -31.50
C THR A 348 9.08 17.95 -31.20
N LYS A 349 9.96 17.68 -32.17
CA LYS A 349 11.22 16.96 -31.99
C LYS A 349 12.00 17.62 -30.86
N PHE A 350 12.48 16.84 -29.90
CA PHE A 350 13.76 17.13 -29.26
C PHE A 350 14.64 15.89 -29.38
N LEU A 351 15.82 16.17 -29.92
CA LEU A 351 16.93 15.29 -30.27
C LEU A 351 17.85 15.14 -29.05
N TYR A 352 18.34 13.91 -28.88
CA TYR A 352 19.50 13.42 -28.09
C TYR A 352 19.61 13.79 -26.61
#